data_AF-A0A4Q2YNZ0-F1
#
_entry.id   AF-A0A4Q2YNZ0-F1
#
_cell.length_a   1.000
_cell.length_b   1.000
_cell.length_c   1.000
_cell.angle_alpha   90.00
_cell.angle_beta   90.00
_cell.angle_gamma   90.00
#
_symmetry.space_group_name_H-M   'P 1'
#
loop_
_entity.id
_entity.type
_entity.pdbx_description
1 polymer ?
#
loop_
_entity_poly.entity_id
_entity_poly.type
_entity_poly.pdbx_seq_one_letter_code
_entity_poly.pdbx_strand_id
1 'polypeptide(L)'
;SSTGSLIELSRVLALDPAMAAQVELVFFDGEEAVVQFTEEDGIYGSRHYAGQLRESGRAKQFKLGILWDMIGDRDLTITLPPDSPAQVAKGILKAADALNLRPHFRYFDRSLIDDHVPLNQAGIPTIDLIDFDYLYWHTADDTMDKLAPESMQKVGAVTLYYLRKELTGK
;
A
#
# COMPACT_ATOMS: atom_id res chain seq x y z
N SER A 1 -6.46 9.80 -1.43
CA SER A 1 -5.05 10.04 -1.85
C SER A 1 -4.51 8.92 -2.74
N SER A 2 -4.59 7.67 -2.27
CA SER A 2 -4.05 6.46 -2.91
C SER A 2 -4.60 6.20 -4.31
N THR A 3 -5.93 6.22 -4.52
CA THR A 3 -6.54 5.97 -5.85
C THR A 3 -6.00 6.89 -6.94
N GLY A 4 -5.94 8.21 -6.68
CA GLY A 4 -5.38 9.17 -7.62
C GLY A 4 -3.89 8.93 -7.88
N SER A 5 -3.14 8.54 -6.85
CA SER A 5 -1.72 8.22 -6.95
C SER A 5 -1.46 6.93 -7.73
N LEU A 6 -2.31 5.90 -7.58
CA LEU A 6 -2.23 4.67 -8.37
C LEU A 6 -2.57 4.90 -9.85
N ILE A 7 -3.48 5.83 -10.16
CA ILE A 7 -3.73 6.26 -11.54
C ILE A 7 -2.47 6.91 -12.13
N GLU A 8 -1.81 7.81 -11.40
CA GLU A 8 -0.53 8.39 -11.86
C GLU A 8 0.57 7.33 -11.97
N LEU A 9 0.65 6.39 -11.01
CA LEU A 9 1.57 5.26 -11.08
C LEU A 9 1.34 4.44 -12.34
N SER A 10 0.09 4.20 -12.75
CA SER A 10 -0.23 3.49 -13.99
C SER A 10 0.33 4.21 -15.22
N ARG A 11 0.25 5.54 -15.26
CA ARG A 11 0.80 6.38 -16.33
C ARG A 11 2.33 6.30 -16.36
N VAL A 12 2.98 6.29 -15.20
CA VAL A 12 4.44 6.16 -15.08
C VAL A 12 4.91 4.76 -15.48
N LEU A 13 4.24 3.71 -15.01
CA LEU A 13 4.54 2.32 -15.38
C LEU A 13 4.42 2.10 -16.89
N ALA A 14 3.47 2.76 -17.56
CA ALA A 14 3.31 2.66 -19.02
C ALA A 14 4.55 3.16 -19.81
N LEU A 15 5.46 3.92 -19.20
CA LEU A 15 6.74 4.31 -19.80
C LEU A 15 7.73 3.13 -19.90
N ASP A 16 7.49 2.05 -19.14
CA ASP A 16 8.27 0.80 -19.14
C ASP A 16 7.31 -0.40 -19.28
N PRO A 17 6.86 -0.72 -20.51
CA PRO A 17 5.86 -1.77 -20.75
C PRO A 17 6.24 -3.15 -20.21
N ALA A 18 7.55 -3.46 -20.13
CA ALA A 18 8.04 -4.73 -19.60
C ALA A 18 7.85 -4.82 -18.09
N MET A 19 8.01 -3.70 -17.37
CA MET A 19 7.69 -3.61 -15.95
C MET A 19 6.16 -3.60 -15.73
N ALA A 20 5.42 -2.81 -16.53
CA ALA A 20 3.97 -2.73 -16.43
C ALA A 20 3.28 -4.09 -16.58
N ALA A 21 3.74 -4.94 -17.51
CA ALA A 21 3.20 -6.28 -17.72
C ALA A 21 3.37 -7.24 -16.52
N GLN A 22 4.18 -6.87 -15.51
CA GLN A 22 4.43 -7.66 -14.30
C GLN A 22 3.70 -7.11 -13.06
N VAL A 23 2.94 -6.02 -13.21
CA VAL A 23 2.26 -5.35 -12.10
C VAL A 23 0.75 -5.42 -12.32
N GLU A 24 0.02 -5.89 -11.30
CA GLU A 24 -1.43 -5.79 -11.25
C GLU A 24 -1.81 -4.63 -10.33
N LEU A 25 -2.59 -3.67 -10.84
CA LEU A 25 -3.15 -2.59 -10.04
C LEU A 25 -4.58 -2.98 -9.66
N VAL A 26 -4.86 -2.98 -8.36
CA VAL A 26 -6.16 -3.36 -7.81
C VAL A 26 -6.71 -2.20 -7.00
N PHE A 27 -7.97 -1.85 -7.26
CA PHE A 27 -8.71 -0.85 -6.49
C PHE A 27 -9.82 -1.60 -5.74
N PHE A 28 -9.67 -1.73 -4.43
CA PHE A 28 -10.67 -2.39 -3.61
C PHE A 28 -11.86 -1.47 -3.36
N ASP A 29 -13.03 -2.09 -3.20
CA ASP A 29 -14.28 -1.44 -2.84
C ASP A 29 -14.76 -2.00 -1.50
N GLY A 30 -15.50 -1.18 -0.74
CA GLY A 30 -15.98 -1.54 0.60
C GLY A 30 -14.84 -1.82 1.59
N GLU A 31 -13.78 -1.03 1.57
CA GLU A 31 -12.74 -1.08 2.60
C GLU A 31 -13.29 -0.56 3.94
N GLU A 32 -13.84 0.65 3.94
CA GLU A 32 -14.30 1.30 5.16
C GLU A 32 -15.42 0.53 5.85
N ALA A 33 -15.25 0.32 7.17
CA ALA A 33 -16.25 -0.33 8.00
C ALA A 33 -17.51 0.53 8.12
N VAL A 34 -18.67 -0.12 8.19
CA VAL A 34 -19.96 0.56 8.39
C VAL A 34 -20.10 1.02 9.84
N VAL A 35 -19.63 0.21 10.79
CA VAL A 35 -19.68 0.51 12.23
C VAL A 35 -18.30 0.50 12.84
N GLN A 36 -17.58 -0.63 12.69
CA GLN A 36 -16.25 -0.80 13.25
C GLN A 36 -15.54 -1.95 12.54
N PHE A 37 -14.25 -1.79 12.29
CA PHE A 37 -13.44 -2.85 11.70
C PHE A 37 -13.48 -4.13 12.55
N THR A 38 -14.02 -5.20 11.97
CA THR A 38 -14.12 -6.54 12.57
C THR A 38 -13.79 -7.59 11.52
N GLU A 39 -13.87 -8.89 11.85
CA GLU A 39 -13.74 -9.97 10.86
C GLU A 39 -14.84 -9.97 9.78
N GLU A 40 -15.95 -9.26 9.99
CA GLU A 40 -17.12 -9.25 9.10
C GLU A 40 -17.47 -7.85 8.58
N ASP A 41 -16.95 -6.79 9.20
CA ASP A 41 -17.23 -5.38 8.86
C ASP A 41 -15.93 -4.68 8.42
N GLY A 42 -15.96 -4.07 7.22
CA GLY A 42 -14.81 -3.54 6.49
C GLY A 42 -14.13 -4.53 5.53
N ILE A 43 -13.18 -4.03 4.73
CA ILE A 43 -12.28 -4.75 3.81
C ILE A 43 -13.00 -5.82 2.94
N TYR A 44 -14.24 -5.53 2.54
CA TYR A 44 -15.12 -6.48 1.85
C TYR A 44 -14.53 -6.91 0.49
N GLY A 45 -14.06 -5.93 -0.29
CA GLY A 45 -13.49 -6.16 -1.62
C GLY A 45 -12.22 -6.99 -1.57
N SER A 46 -11.29 -6.66 -0.67
CA SER A 46 -10.03 -7.40 -0.54
C SER A 46 -10.23 -8.81 -0.01
N ARG A 47 -11.15 -9.03 0.93
CA ARG A 47 -11.56 -10.38 1.39
C ARG A 47 -12.08 -11.22 0.23
N HIS A 48 -13.00 -10.66 -0.55
CA HIS A 48 -13.57 -11.35 -1.71
C HIS A 48 -12.50 -11.68 -2.76
N TYR A 49 -11.64 -10.71 -3.07
CA TYR A 49 -10.55 -10.88 -4.03
C TYR A 49 -9.52 -11.92 -3.57
N ALA A 50 -9.05 -11.85 -2.33
CA ALA A 50 -8.13 -12.80 -1.74
C ALA A 50 -8.71 -14.22 -1.71
N GLY A 51 -10.00 -14.36 -1.40
CA GLY A 51 -10.74 -15.62 -1.46
C GLY A 51 -10.69 -16.25 -2.86
N GLN A 52 -11.01 -15.47 -3.90
CA GLN A 52 -10.94 -15.93 -5.29
C GLN A 52 -9.53 -16.34 -5.71
N LEU A 53 -8.51 -15.57 -5.31
CA LEU A 53 -7.11 -15.88 -5.60
C LEU A 53 -6.66 -17.19 -4.95
N ARG A 54 -7.11 -17.44 -3.71
CA ARG A 54 -6.83 -18.68 -2.98
C ARG A 54 -7.51 -19.88 -3.62
N GLU A 55 -8.80 -19.76 -3.95
CA GLU A 55 -9.60 -20.84 -4.56
C GLU A 55 -9.10 -21.22 -5.96
N SER A 56 -8.75 -20.23 -6.77
CA SER A 56 -8.19 -20.45 -8.11
C SER A 56 -6.71 -20.89 -8.11
N GLY A 57 -6.03 -20.81 -6.96
CA GLY A 57 -4.59 -21.05 -6.85
C GLY A 57 -3.70 -19.94 -7.44
N ARG A 58 -4.30 -18.87 -7.97
CA ARG A 58 -3.60 -17.71 -8.56
C ARG A 58 -2.76 -16.94 -7.55
N ALA A 59 -3.05 -17.03 -6.25
CA ALA A 59 -2.26 -16.35 -5.22
C ALA A 59 -0.74 -16.59 -5.34
N LYS A 60 -0.33 -17.81 -5.75
CA LYS A 60 1.07 -18.20 -5.94
C LYS A 60 1.79 -17.48 -7.09
N GLN A 61 1.06 -16.80 -7.97
CA GLN A 61 1.64 -16.03 -9.07
C GLN A 61 2.23 -14.69 -8.60
N PHE A 62 1.80 -14.19 -7.43
CA PHE A 62 2.23 -12.90 -6.91
C PHE A 62 3.44 -13.07 -6.00
N LYS A 63 4.50 -12.30 -6.27
CA LYS A 63 5.72 -12.27 -5.44
C LYS A 63 5.51 -11.49 -4.14
N LEU A 64 4.79 -10.38 -4.22
CA LEU A 64 4.49 -9.46 -3.13
C LEU A 64 3.30 -8.55 -3.51
N GLY A 65 2.73 -7.88 -2.52
CA GLY A 65 1.79 -6.77 -2.68
C GLY A 65 2.26 -5.53 -1.90
N ILE A 66 1.78 -4.35 -2.30
CA ILE A 66 2.00 -3.08 -1.62
C ILE A 66 0.66 -2.35 -1.63
N LEU A 67 0.06 -2.21 -0.45
CA LEU A 67 -1.13 -1.40 -0.23
C LEU A 67 -0.69 0.05 0.06
N TRP A 68 -1.45 0.99 -0.47
CA TRP A 68 -1.32 2.41 -0.17
C TRP A 68 -2.62 2.89 0.46
N ASP A 69 -2.56 3.33 1.70
CA ASP A 69 -3.69 3.95 2.38
C ASP A 69 -3.27 5.29 3.02
N MET A 70 -4.15 6.29 2.96
CA MET A 70 -3.93 7.61 3.59
C MET A 70 -2.59 8.31 3.28
N ILE A 71 -1.96 8.02 2.12
CA ILE A 71 -0.61 8.49 1.75
C ILE A 71 -0.49 9.98 1.36
N GLY A 72 -1.52 10.77 1.64
CA GLY A 72 -1.72 12.11 1.08
C GLY A 72 -1.29 13.25 1.97
N ASP A 73 -1.12 13.02 3.27
CA ASP A 73 -1.00 14.08 4.26
C ASP A 73 0.20 15.01 3.97
N ARG A 74 0.02 16.30 4.24
CA ARG A 74 1.06 17.31 4.09
C ARG A 74 2.20 17.12 5.08
N ASP A 75 1.92 16.63 6.28
CA ASP A 75 2.94 16.28 7.29
C ASP A 75 3.25 14.78 7.32
N LEU A 76 3.45 14.23 6.11
CA LEU A 76 3.50 12.79 5.85
C LEU A 76 4.42 12.00 6.80
N THR A 77 3.81 11.02 7.46
CA THR A 77 4.46 9.96 8.22
C THR A 77 3.92 8.59 7.80
N ILE A 78 4.57 7.95 6.83
CA ILE A 78 4.25 6.56 6.50
C ILE A 78 4.76 5.63 7.60
N THR A 79 3.83 4.87 8.14
CA THR A 79 4.02 3.84 9.13
C THR A 79 3.93 2.44 8.48
N LEU A 80 4.73 1.50 8.98
CA LEU A 80 4.80 0.14 8.47
C LEU A 80 4.37 -0.82 9.59
N PRO A 81 3.14 -1.36 9.56
CA PRO A 81 2.60 -2.24 10.59
C PRO A 81 3.43 -3.53 10.80
N PRO A 82 3.53 -4.06 12.03
CA PRO A 82 4.33 -5.24 12.35
C PRO A 82 3.80 -6.55 11.74
N ASP A 83 2.52 -6.58 11.35
CA ASP A 83 1.88 -7.67 10.62
C ASP A 83 2.18 -7.62 9.11
N SER A 84 2.92 -6.61 8.64
CA SER A 84 3.52 -6.60 7.30
C SER A 84 4.71 -7.57 7.22
N PRO A 85 4.95 -8.22 6.06
CA PRO A 85 6.09 -9.11 5.90
C PRO A 85 7.43 -8.40 6.13
N ALA A 86 8.21 -8.85 7.13
CA ALA A 86 9.41 -8.16 7.59
C ALA A 86 10.46 -7.88 6.50
N GLN A 87 10.60 -8.77 5.51
CA GLN A 87 11.52 -8.57 4.40
C GLN A 87 11.06 -7.46 3.46
N VAL A 88 9.75 -7.38 3.19
CA VAL A 88 9.16 -6.33 2.35
C VAL A 88 9.30 -4.98 3.06
N ALA A 89 8.98 -4.92 4.36
CA ALA A 89 9.14 -3.70 5.16
C ALA A 89 10.58 -3.19 5.19
N LYS A 90 11.54 -4.09 5.40
CA LYS A 90 12.97 -3.76 5.32
C LYS A 90 13.37 -3.27 3.93
N GLY A 91 12.80 -3.84 2.87
CA GLY A 91 13.01 -3.43 1.49
C GLY A 91 12.53 -2.00 1.23
N ILE A 92 11.32 -1.67 1.67
CA ILE A 92 10.74 -0.32 1.57
C ILE A 92 11.58 0.69 2.34
N LEU A 93 11.99 0.40 3.58
CA LEU A 93 12.83 1.32 4.35
C LEU A 93 14.19 1.57 3.68
N LYS A 94 14.81 0.52 3.11
CA LYS A 94 16.05 0.67 2.32
C LYS A 94 15.84 1.49 1.05
N ALA A 95 14.69 1.37 0.40
CA ALA A 95 14.33 2.19 -0.76
C ALA A 95 14.16 3.66 -0.35
N ALA A 96 13.50 3.92 0.78
CA ALA A 96 13.38 5.25 1.36
C ALA A 96 14.76 5.84 1.73
N ASP A 97 15.66 5.05 2.33
CA ASP A 97 17.06 5.46 2.60
C ASP A 97 17.79 5.85 1.30
N ALA A 98 17.71 5.01 0.26
CA ALA A 98 18.39 5.26 -1.01
C ALA A 98 17.92 6.55 -1.71
N LEU A 99 16.69 7.00 -1.43
CA LEU A 99 16.10 8.22 -1.97
C LEU A 99 16.20 9.42 -1.01
N ASN A 100 16.87 9.27 0.14
CA ASN A 100 16.90 10.28 1.22
C ASN A 100 15.51 10.66 1.77
N LEU A 101 14.57 9.72 1.73
CA LEU A 101 13.18 9.89 2.20
C LEU A 101 12.89 9.17 3.51
N ARG A 102 13.89 8.50 4.10
CA ARG A 102 13.75 7.73 5.35
C ARG A 102 13.04 8.44 6.50
N PRO A 103 13.19 9.76 6.73
CA PRO A 103 12.46 10.45 7.80
C PRO A 103 10.93 10.35 7.69
N HIS A 104 10.39 10.12 6.48
CA HIS A 104 8.95 9.98 6.23
C HIS A 104 8.45 8.53 6.38
N PHE A 105 9.32 7.55 6.60
CA PHE A 105 8.94 6.14 6.68
C PHE A 105 9.48 5.53 7.96
N ARG A 106 8.63 4.94 8.80
CA ARG A 106 9.04 4.33 10.07
C ARG A 106 8.25 3.07 10.38
N TYR A 107 8.83 2.17 11.18
CA TYR A 107 8.07 1.06 11.73
C TYR A 107 6.97 1.57 12.64
N PHE A 108 5.86 0.84 12.65
CA PHE A 108 4.76 1.05 13.56
C PHE A 108 4.79 0.02 14.70
N ASP A 109 4.14 0.34 15.82
CA ASP A 109 4.16 -0.48 17.03
C ASP A 109 2.89 -1.32 17.23
N ARG A 110 1.87 -1.14 16.39
CA ARG A 110 0.57 -1.82 16.48
C ARG A 110 0.22 -2.47 15.16
N SER A 111 -0.37 -3.66 15.22
CA SER A 111 -0.96 -4.30 14.04
C SER A 111 -2.21 -3.56 13.59
N LEU A 112 -2.47 -3.58 12.28
CA LEU A 112 -3.63 -2.94 11.68
C LEU A 112 -4.45 -3.97 10.90
N ILE A 113 -5.77 -3.85 10.98
CA ILE A 113 -6.67 -4.55 10.07
C ILE A 113 -6.87 -3.62 8.88
N ASP A 114 -6.41 -4.05 7.71
CA ASP A 114 -6.58 -3.37 6.43
C ASP A 114 -6.48 -4.42 5.29
N ASP A 115 -6.65 -4.00 4.04
CA ASP A 115 -6.76 -4.81 2.84
C ASP A 115 -5.54 -5.71 2.58
N HIS A 116 -4.38 -5.44 3.20
CA HIS A 116 -3.20 -6.31 3.12
C HIS A 116 -3.38 -7.61 3.91
N VAL A 117 -4.17 -7.61 4.98
CA VAL A 117 -4.38 -8.77 5.86
C VAL A 117 -4.94 -9.98 5.09
N PRO A 118 -6.07 -9.88 4.34
CA PRO A 118 -6.60 -11.02 3.60
C PRO A 118 -5.65 -11.51 2.50
N LEU A 119 -4.86 -10.62 1.89
CA LEU A 119 -3.82 -11.02 0.92
C LEU A 119 -2.68 -11.79 1.57
N ASN A 120 -2.21 -11.36 2.74
CA ASN A 120 -1.24 -12.10 3.54
C ASN A 120 -1.78 -13.49 3.91
N GLN A 121 -3.04 -13.59 4.31
CA GLN A 121 -3.70 -14.87 4.60
C GLN A 121 -3.86 -15.79 3.36
N ALA A 122 -3.99 -15.20 2.17
CA ALA A 122 -3.97 -15.94 0.90
C ALA A 122 -2.56 -16.37 0.47
N GLY A 123 -1.52 -16.00 1.22
CA GLY A 123 -0.12 -16.35 0.96
C GLY A 123 0.63 -15.35 0.07
N ILE A 124 0.10 -14.14 -0.12
CA ILE A 124 0.75 -13.07 -0.89
C ILE A 124 1.38 -12.10 0.10
N PRO A 125 2.73 -12.01 0.18
CA PRO A 125 3.40 -11.11 1.12
C PRO A 125 3.07 -9.64 0.79
N THR A 126 2.12 -9.06 1.51
CA THR A 126 1.59 -7.72 1.24
C THR A 126 1.90 -6.78 2.39
N ILE A 127 2.57 -5.68 2.08
CA ILE A 127 2.83 -4.60 3.04
C ILE A 127 1.77 -3.52 2.93
N ASP A 128 1.44 -2.91 4.06
CA ASP A 128 0.66 -1.67 4.11
C ASP A 128 1.57 -0.45 4.35
N LEU A 129 1.35 0.59 3.54
CA LEU A 129 1.99 1.90 3.64
C LEU A 129 0.92 2.93 3.96
N ILE A 130 0.80 3.24 5.25
CA ILE A 130 -0.29 4.05 5.80
C ILE A 130 0.22 5.17 6.71
N ASP A 131 -0.40 6.35 6.66
CA ASP A 131 -0.18 7.40 7.65
C ASP A 131 -1.13 7.23 8.83
N PHE A 132 -0.77 6.34 9.76
CA PHE A 132 -1.69 5.96 10.84
C PHE A 132 -1.88 7.05 11.91
N ASP A 133 -0.96 8.00 12.00
CA ASP A 133 -1.06 9.12 12.96
C ASP A 133 -1.81 10.33 12.34
N TYR A 134 -2.45 10.17 11.17
CA TYR A 134 -3.18 11.23 10.48
C TYR A 134 -4.38 11.74 11.30
N LEU A 135 -4.33 13.03 11.63
CA LEU A 135 -5.25 13.67 12.56
C LEU A 135 -6.72 13.69 12.11
N TYR A 136 -6.96 13.76 10.80
CA TYR A 136 -8.31 14.00 10.25
C TYR A 136 -9.04 12.71 9.87
N TRP A 137 -8.45 11.54 10.15
CA TRP A 137 -9.06 10.24 9.86
C TRP A 137 -10.46 10.11 10.50
N HIS A 138 -11.43 9.65 9.71
CA HIS A 138 -12.84 9.52 10.09
C HIS A 138 -13.49 10.84 10.59
N THR A 139 -13.03 11.99 10.09
CA THR A 139 -13.64 13.30 10.34
C THR A 139 -14.13 13.95 9.04
N ALA A 140 -15.07 14.88 9.15
CA ALA A 140 -15.52 15.69 8.02
C ALA A 140 -14.42 16.65 7.50
N ASP A 141 -13.32 16.80 8.24
CA ASP A 141 -12.18 17.61 7.84
C ASP A 141 -11.21 16.86 6.93
N ASP A 142 -11.38 15.55 6.69
CA ASP A 142 -10.59 14.82 5.69
C ASP A 142 -10.95 15.28 4.27
N THR A 143 -10.23 16.30 3.81
CA THR A 143 -10.57 17.12 2.65
C THR A 143 -9.32 17.50 1.87
N MET A 144 -9.51 17.97 0.63
CA MET A 144 -8.42 18.19 -0.32
C MET A 144 -7.32 19.14 0.16
N ASP A 145 -7.61 20.08 1.06
CA ASP A 145 -6.61 21.02 1.57
C ASP A 145 -5.60 20.35 2.52
N LYS A 146 -5.80 19.11 2.95
CA LYS A 146 -4.85 18.36 3.78
C LYS A 146 -3.81 17.62 2.92
N LEU A 147 -4.09 17.49 1.62
CA LEU A 147 -3.24 16.78 0.69
C LEU A 147 -2.02 17.60 0.26
N ALA A 148 -0.90 16.91 0.05
CA ALA A 148 0.29 17.46 -0.61
C ALA A 148 0.73 16.56 -1.78
N PRO A 149 0.84 17.10 -3.01
CA PRO A 149 1.38 16.36 -4.15
C PRO A 149 2.76 15.74 -3.88
N GLU A 150 3.61 16.45 -3.12
CA GLU A 150 4.95 16.00 -2.75
C GLU A 150 4.91 14.75 -1.88
N SER A 151 3.89 14.59 -1.03
CA SER A 151 3.73 13.39 -0.19
C SER A 151 3.43 12.16 -1.04
N MET A 152 2.46 12.27 -1.94
CA MET A 152 2.13 11.20 -2.89
C MET A 152 3.32 10.88 -3.82
N GLN A 153 4.09 11.89 -4.24
CA GLN A 153 5.30 11.70 -5.02
C GLN A 153 6.36 10.90 -4.25
N LYS A 154 6.59 11.18 -2.96
CA LYS A 154 7.55 10.45 -2.12
C LYS A 154 7.19 8.96 -2.04
N VAL A 155 5.92 8.66 -1.75
CA VAL A 155 5.44 7.27 -1.66
C VAL A 155 5.57 6.56 -3.00
N GLY A 156 5.12 7.20 -4.09
CA GLY A 156 5.27 6.68 -5.45
C GLY A 156 6.72 6.40 -5.84
N ALA A 157 7.65 7.31 -5.50
CA ALA A 157 9.07 7.14 -5.80
C ALA A 157 9.70 5.97 -5.04
N VAL A 158 9.41 5.84 -3.73
CA VAL A 158 9.90 4.72 -2.91
C VAL A 158 9.37 3.38 -3.43
N THR A 159 8.07 3.30 -3.71
CA THR A 159 7.44 2.10 -4.26
C THR A 159 8.03 1.72 -5.62
N LEU A 160 8.16 2.66 -6.56
CA LEU A 160 8.74 2.38 -7.89
C LEU A 160 10.19 1.93 -7.79
N TYR A 161 10.99 2.57 -6.93
CA TYR A 161 12.38 2.19 -6.71
C TYR A 161 12.48 0.75 -6.16
N TYR A 162 11.64 0.43 -5.17
CA TYR A 162 11.58 -0.92 -4.60
C TYR A 162 11.11 -1.96 -5.62
N LEU A 163 10.00 -1.70 -6.34
CA LEU A 163 9.48 -2.60 -7.37
C LEU A 163 10.50 -2.87 -8.47
N ARG A 164 11.23 -1.85 -8.93
CA ARG A 164 12.27 -2.02 -9.96
C ARG A 164 13.38 -2.96 -9.48
N LYS A 165 13.81 -2.86 -8.22
CA LYS A 165 14.78 -3.81 -7.64
C LYS A 165 14.23 -5.22 -7.57
N GLU A 166 12.99 -5.37 -7.14
CA GLU A 166 12.36 -6.69 -6.97
C GLU A 166 12.06 -7.41 -8.29
N LEU A 167 11.77 -6.66 -9.36
CA LEU A 167 11.44 -7.21 -10.68
C LEU A 167 12.66 -7.38 -11.58
N THR A 168 13.68 -6.53 -11.45
CA THR A 168 14.85 -6.56 -12.35
C THR A 168 16.11 -7.15 -11.71
N GLY A 169 16.14 -7.30 -10.39
CA GLY A 169 17.31 -7.79 -9.64
C GLY A 169 18.51 -6.83 -9.65
N LYS A 170 18.32 -5.59 -10.14
CA LYS A 170 19.30 -4.49 -10.17
C LYS A 170 18.79 -3.34 -9.32
#